data_AF-A0A1F8S010-F1
#
_entry.id   AF-A0A1F8S010-F1
#
_cell.length_a   1.000
_cell.length_b   1.000
_cell.length_c   1.000
_cell.angle_alpha   90.00
_cell.angle_beta   90.00
_cell.angle_gamma   90.00
#
_symmetry.space_group_name_H-M   'P 1'
#
loop_
_entity.id
_entity.type
_entity.pdbx_description
1 polymer ?
#
loop_
_entity_poly.entity_id
_entity_poly.type
_entity_poly.pdbx_seq_one_letter_code
_entity_poly.pdbx_strand_id
1 'polypeptide(L)'
;MRKIPKFRTLEEESEFWDTHSVADYWDELEDVKGPFVDARPVKKLVSIRFDPALIAAAKRIARTKGVGYQTLLRMWAYEGLARELRRRSPAKPRQRRTA
;
A
#
# COMPACT_ATOMS: atom_id res chain seq x y z
N MET A 1 -10.37 -34.33 -19.61
CA MET A 1 -9.95 -32.93 -19.38
C MET A 1 -11.18 -32.15 -18.93
N ARG A 2 -11.07 -31.43 -17.81
CA ARG A 2 -12.20 -30.69 -17.20
C ARG A 2 -12.35 -29.33 -17.89
N LYS A 3 -13.58 -28.79 -17.89
CA LYS A 3 -13.88 -27.48 -18.45
C LYS A 3 -14.27 -26.48 -17.37
N ILE A 4 -13.79 -25.26 -17.45
CA ILE A 4 -14.12 -24.13 -16.59
C ILE A 4 -15.58 -23.74 -16.89
N PRO A 5 -16.48 -23.80 -15.90
CA PRO A 5 -17.87 -23.41 -16.10
C PRO A 5 -18.02 -21.90 -16.36
N LYS A 6 -19.12 -21.50 -17.00
CA LYS A 6 -19.46 -20.08 -17.15
C LYS A 6 -20.12 -19.57 -15.87
N PHE A 7 -19.39 -18.79 -15.09
CA PHE A 7 -19.90 -18.16 -13.87
C PHE A 7 -20.83 -16.99 -14.19
N ARG A 8 -21.87 -16.80 -13.38
CA ARG A 8 -22.80 -15.66 -13.50
C ARG A 8 -22.41 -14.50 -12.58
N THR A 9 -21.69 -14.80 -11.50
CA THR A 9 -21.30 -13.84 -10.47
C THR A 9 -19.87 -14.11 -9.99
N LEU A 10 -19.22 -13.09 -9.40
CA LEU A 10 -17.88 -13.21 -8.83
C LEU A 10 -17.84 -14.11 -7.59
N GLU A 11 -18.87 -14.07 -6.74
CA GLU A 11 -18.99 -14.97 -5.58
C GLU A 11 -18.98 -16.45 -6.01
N GLU A 12 -19.74 -16.79 -7.06
CA GLU A 12 -19.83 -18.16 -7.59
C GLU A 12 -18.46 -18.65 -8.13
N GLU A 13 -17.71 -17.78 -8.78
CA GLU A 13 -16.35 -18.08 -9.24
C GLU A 13 -15.39 -18.30 -8.06
N SER A 14 -15.47 -17.47 -7.02
CA SER A 14 -14.65 -17.64 -5.81
C SER A 14 -14.93 -18.96 -5.11
N GLU A 15 -16.21 -19.28 -4.88
CA GLU A 15 -16.62 -20.54 -4.22
C GLU A 15 -16.18 -21.78 -5.03
N PHE A 16 -16.21 -21.68 -6.36
CA PHE A 16 -15.71 -22.74 -7.23
C PHE A 16 -14.20 -22.96 -7.04
N TRP A 17 -13.40 -21.89 -7.05
CA TRP A 17 -11.95 -21.99 -6.90
C TRP A 17 -11.49 -22.31 -5.47
N ASP A 18 -12.31 -22.05 -4.46
CA ASP A 18 -12.05 -22.50 -3.09
C ASP A 18 -12.11 -24.03 -2.96
N THR A 19 -12.86 -24.69 -3.84
CA THR A 19 -13.11 -26.14 -3.80
C THR A 19 -12.40 -26.93 -4.91
N HIS A 20 -11.89 -26.25 -5.94
CA HIS A 20 -11.27 -26.87 -7.12
C HIS A 20 -9.82 -26.41 -7.31
N SER A 21 -8.95 -27.35 -7.71
CA SER A 21 -7.56 -27.03 -8.05
C SER A 21 -7.47 -26.41 -9.43
N VAL A 22 -6.77 -25.29 -9.56
CA VAL A 22 -6.44 -24.64 -10.83
C VAL A 22 -5.67 -25.57 -11.78
N ALA A 23 -4.87 -26.50 -11.23
CA ALA A 23 -4.10 -27.45 -12.02
C ALA A 23 -4.98 -28.41 -12.85
N ASP A 24 -6.23 -28.65 -12.42
CA ASP A 24 -7.16 -29.54 -13.13
C ASP A 24 -7.68 -28.93 -14.45
N TYR A 25 -7.44 -27.63 -14.67
CA TYR A 25 -7.94 -26.82 -15.78
C TYR A 25 -6.81 -26.19 -16.61
N TRP A 26 -5.57 -26.67 -16.45
CA TRP A 26 -4.37 -26.06 -17.04
C TRP A 26 -4.46 -25.88 -18.57
N ASP A 27 -5.06 -26.83 -19.28
CA ASP A 27 -5.22 -26.80 -20.74
C ASP A 27 -6.23 -25.75 -21.25
N GLU A 28 -7.03 -25.16 -20.36
CA GLU A 28 -8.03 -24.14 -20.69
C GLU A 28 -7.65 -22.74 -20.19
N LEU A 29 -6.59 -22.63 -19.38
CA LEU A 29 -6.09 -21.33 -18.93
C LEU A 29 -5.35 -20.64 -20.08
N GLU A 30 -5.63 -19.35 -20.26
CA GLU A 30 -4.87 -18.51 -21.17
C GLU A 30 -3.64 -17.91 -20.48
N ASP A 31 -2.51 -17.89 -21.19
CA ASP A 31 -1.35 -17.13 -20.75
C ASP A 31 -1.69 -15.65 -20.61
N VAL A 32 -1.37 -15.07 -19.45
CA VAL A 32 -1.51 -13.63 -19.23
C VAL A 32 -0.49 -12.90 -20.11
N LYS A 33 -0.94 -12.45 -21.29
CA LYS A 33 -0.16 -11.62 -22.23
C LYS A 33 -0.30 -10.13 -21.88
N GLY A 34 0.13 -9.75 -20.68
CA GLY A 34 0.11 -8.37 -20.22
C GLY A 34 1.29 -8.06 -19.30
N PRO A 35 1.78 -6.80 -19.27
CA PRO A 35 2.75 -6.42 -18.26
C PRO A 35 2.09 -6.57 -16.89
N PHE A 36 2.79 -7.23 -15.96
CA PHE A 36 2.39 -7.21 -14.57
C PHE A 36 2.43 -5.76 -14.07
N VAL A 37 1.26 -5.13 -13.93
CA VAL A 37 1.17 -3.76 -13.43
C VAL A 37 1.22 -3.83 -11.91
N ASP A 38 2.40 -3.55 -11.38
CA ASP A 38 2.57 -3.35 -9.94
C ASP A 38 1.84 -2.05 -9.53
N ALA A 39 0.67 -2.20 -8.91
CA ALA A 39 -0.15 -1.09 -8.43
C ALA A 39 0.48 -0.33 -7.24
N ARG A 40 1.68 -0.71 -6.77
CA ARG A 40 2.35 0.00 -5.67
C ARG A 40 2.75 1.42 -6.11
N PRO A 41 2.49 2.45 -5.27
CA PRO A 41 2.91 3.81 -5.58
C PRO A 41 4.43 3.90 -5.77
N VAL A 42 4.85 4.53 -6.87
CA VAL A 42 6.27 4.75 -7.17
C VAL A 42 6.86 5.69 -6.12
N LYS A 43 7.95 5.25 -5.46
CA LYS A 43 8.68 6.05 -4.48
C LYS A 43 9.87 6.73 -5.15
N LYS A 44 10.06 8.02 -4.92
CA LYS A 44 11.24 8.76 -5.38
C LYS A 44 12.37 8.65 -4.35
N LEU A 45 13.57 8.28 -4.81
CA LEU A 45 14.77 8.28 -3.97
C LEU A 45 15.22 9.72 -3.72
N VAL A 46 15.50 10.05 -2.46
CA VAL A 46 16.06 11.34 -2.04
C VAL A 46 17.26 11.06 -1.15
N SER A 47 18.38 11.72 -1.42
CA SER A 47 19.58 11.67 -0.57
C SER A 47 19.55 12.84 0.41
N ILE A 48 19.56 12.55 1.71
CA ILE A 48 19.56 13.55 2.79
C ILE A 48 20.77 13.25 3.69
N ARG A 49 21.58 14.27 3.98
CA ARG A 49 22.70 14.14 4.92
C ARG A 49 22.19 14.36 6.34
N PHE A 50 22.57 13.47 7.25
CA PHE A 50 22.30 13.57 8.67
C PHE A 50 23.59 13.49 9.46
N ASP A 51 23.60 14.11 10.63
CA ASP A 51 24.68 13.92 11.59
C ASP A 51 24.79 12.43 12.02
N PRO A 52 26.01 11.87 12.17
CA PRO A 52 26.20 10.48 12.58
C PRO A 52 25.47 10.10 13.89
N ALA A 53 25.40 11.02 14.86
CA ALA A 53 24.72 10.79 16.13
C ALA A 53 23.21 10.63 15.94
N LEU A 54 22.61 11.38 15.01
CA LEU A 54 21.19 11.26 14.68
C LEU A 54 20.90 9.89 14.05
N ILE A 55 21.76 9.43 13.15
CA ILE A 55 21.62 8.10 12.52
C ILE A 55 21.72 7.01 13.59
N ALA A 56 22.67 7.11 14.52
CA ALA A 56 22.82 6.17 15.62
C ALA A 56 21.59 6.14 16.54
N ALA A 57 21.05 7.32 16.88
CA ALA A 57 19.83 7.44 17.66
C ALA A 57 18.62 6.81 16.96
N ALA A 58 18.44 7.10 15.66
CA ALA A 58 17.37 6.52 14.86
C ALA A 58 17.46 4.99 14.80
N LYS A 59 18.66 4.42 14.62
CA LYS A 59 18.87 2.96 14.63
C LYS A 59 18.46 2.33 15.97
N ARG A 60 18.85 2.94 17.08
CA ARG A 60 18.50 2.45 18.43
C ARG A 60 16.99 2.45 18.66
N ILE A 61 16.32 3.57 18.34
CA ILE A 61 14.87 3.70 18.51
C ILE A 61 14.11 2.72 17.59
N ALA A 62 14.57 2.58 16.35
CA ALA A 62 13.94 1.69 15.39
C ALA A 62 14.03 0.22 15.83
N ARG A 63 15.17 -0.19 16.40
CA ARG A 63 15.35 -1.53 16.98
C ARG A 63 14.35 -1.79 18.11
N THR A 64 14.19 -0.85 19.04
CA THR A 64 13.20 -0.97 20.13
C THR A 64 11.77 -1.06 19.60
N LYS A 65 11.48 -0.42 18.47
CA LYS A 65 10.16 -0.46 17.81
C LYS A 65 9.97 -1.64 16.85
N GLY A 66 10.97 -2.49 16.65
CA GLY A 66 10.88 -3.63 15.72
C GLY A 66 10.80 -3.23 14.25
N VAL A 67 11.28 -2.04 13.87
CA VAL A 67 11.23 -1.54 12.49
C VAL A 67 12.62 -1.13 11.99
N GLY A 68 12.81 -1.07 10.68
CA GLY A 68 14.03 -0.53 10.08
C GLY A 68 14.18 0.99 10.31
N TYR A 69 15.41 1.48 10.52
CA TYR A 69 15.65 2.91 10.80
C TYR A 69 15.17 3.84 9.67
N GLN A 70 15.29 3.41 8.41
CA GLN A 70 14.74 4.16 7.28
C GLN A 70 13.21 4.20 7.30
N THR A 71 12.55 3.12 7.73
CA THR A 71 11.09 3.07 7.90
C THR A 71 10.66 4.03 9.00
N LEU A 72 11.35 4.04 10.14
CA LEU A 72 11.10 4.99 11.23
C LEU A 72 11.21 6.45 10.74
N LEU A 73 12.29 6.78 10.02
CA LEU A 73 12.49 8.13 9.49
C LEU A 73 11.38 8.54 8.51
N ARG A 74 10.92 7.62 7.64
CA ARG A 74 9.79 7.90 6.74
C ARG A 74 8.51 8.17 7.52
N MET A 75 8.20 7.35 8.53
CA MET A 75 7.01 7.54 9.37
C MET A 75 7.00 8.93 10.04
N TRP A 76 8.13 9.34 10.62
CA TRP A 76 8.26 10.66 11.24
C TRP A 76 8.21 11.80 10.23
N ALA A 77 8.76 11.63 9.02
CA ALA A 77 8.64 12.63 7.96
C ALA A 77 7.16 12.86 7.58
N TYR A 78 6.39 11.78 7.41
CA TYR A 78 4.95 11.89 7.18
C TYR A 78 4.23 12.57 8.34
N GLU A 79 4.52 12.19 9.58
CA GLU A 79 3.89 12.78 10.75
C GLU A 79 4.18 14.28 10.88
N GLY A 80 5.44 14.67 10.67
CA GLY A 80 5.88 16.07 10.72
C GLY A 80 5.19 16.92 9.65
N LEU A 81 5.11 16.43 8.41
CA LEU A 81 4.40 17.11 7.33
C LEU A 81 2.89 17.21 7.61
N ALA A 82 2.27 16.13 8.05
CA ALA A 82 0.85 16.12 8.40
C ALA A 82 0.53 17.12 9.53
N ARG A 83 1.42 17.22 10.53
CA ARG A 83 1.31 18.19 11.62
C ARG A 83 1.34 19.62 11.12
N GLU A 84 2.24 19.94 10.20
CA GLU A 84 2.38 21.29 9.65
C GLU A 84 1.21 21.66 8.71
N LEU A 85 0.75 20.72 7.87
CA LEU A 85 -0.41 20.93 7.00
C LEU A 85 -1.69 21.18 7.80
N ARG A 86 -1.87 20.50 8.94
CA ARG A 86 -3.00 20.76 9.85
C ARG A 86 -2.93 22.15 10.47
N ARG A 87 -1.73 22.62 10.85
CA ARG A 87 -1.54 23.96 11.43
C ARG A 87 -1.79 25.09 10.44
N ARG A 88 -1.43 24.89 9.16
CA ARG A 88 -1.56 25.89 8.10
C ARG A 88 -2.94 25.99 7.46
N SER A 89 -3.86 25.06 7.74
CA SER A 89 -5.20 25.12 7.18
C SER A 89 -6.04 26.15 7.95
N PRO A 90 -6.36 27.34 7.39
CA PRO A 90 -7.34 28.20 8.04
C PRO A 90 -8.68 27.46 8.06
N ALA A 91 -9.34 27.46 9.21
CA ALA A 91 -10.69 26.93 9.33
C ALA A 91 -11.58 27.57 8.25
N LYS A 92 -12.07 26.77 7.31
CA LYS A 92 -13.03 27.24 6.30
C LYS A 92 -14.23 27.82 7.06
N PRO A 93 -14.60 29.10 6.89
CA PRO A 93 -15.74 29.65 7.61
C PRO A 93 -16.97 28.84 7.21
N ARG A 94 -17.66 28.27 8.21
CA ARG A 94 -18.95 27.61 8.02
C ARG A 94 -19.87 28.67 7.43
N GLN A 95 -20.13 28.60 6.12
CA GLN A 95 -21.19 29.36 5.50
C GLN A 95 -22.48 29.01 6.24
N ARG A 96 -22.94 29.94 7.07
CA ARG A 96 -24.27 29.89 7.64
C ARG A 96 -25.23 29.94 6.45
N ARG A 97 -25.84 28.80 6.11
CA ARG A 97 -27.03 28.76 5.27
C ARG A 97 -28.12 29.46 6.09
N THR A 98 -28.31 30.76 5.86
CA THR A 98 -29.56 31.43 6.21
C THR A 98 -30.62 30.97 5.23
N ALA A 99 -31.75 30.55 5.79
CA ALA A 99 -32.98 30.19 5.09
C ALA A 99 -33.63 31.43 4.47
#